data_AF-A0A967TPB1-F1
#
_entry.id   AF-A0A967TPB1-F1
#
_cell.length_a   1.000
_cell.length_b   1.000
_cell.length_c   1.000
_cell.angle_alpha   90.00
_cell.angle_beta   90.00
_cell.angle_gamma   90.00
#
_symmetry.space_group_name_H-M   'P 1'
#
loop_
_entity.id
_entity.type
_entity.pdbx_description
1 polymer ?
#
loop_
_entity_poly.entity_id
_entity_poly.type
_entity_poly.pdbx_seq_one_letter_code
_entity_poly.pdbx_strand_id
1 'polypeptide(L)' 'HLWHSLGLILVGLLAHHLPASMWAKTSGALMIAGLVVFSGSLYALSLTGLRGLGAITPLGGLAFILGWLALALAAWRG' A
#
# COMPACT_ATOMS: atom_id res chain seq x y z
N HIS A 1 7.54 7.50 -7.65
CA HIS A 1 8.04 6.11 -7.56
C HIS A 1 8.77 5.83 -6.23
N LEU A 2 9.80 6.61 -5.82
CA LEU A 2 10.55 6.38 -4.58
C LEU A 2 9.75 6.43 -3.27
N TRP A 3 8.71 7.27 -3.18
CA TRP A 3 7.95 7.49 -1.94
C TRP A 3 7.12 6.28 -1.46
N HIS A 4 6.60 5.46 -2.37
CA HIS A 4 5.85 4.24 -2.00
C HIS A 4 6.80 3.13 -1.51
N SER A 5 7.97 3.00 -2.14
CA SER A 5 9.02 2.07 -1.71
C SER A 5 9.59 2.46 -0.34
N LEU A 6 9.77 3.76 -0.10
CA LEU A 6 10.12 4.31 1.22
C LEU A 6 9.04 3.98 2.26
N GLY A 7 7.76 4.08 1.89
CA GLY A 7 6.64 3.68 2.76
C GLY A 7 6.68 2.22 3.17
N LEU A 8 6.94 1.31 2.23
CA LEU A 8 7.06 -0.13 2.54
C LEU A 8 8.24 -0.43 3.48
N ILE A 9 9.37 0.26 3.30
CA ILE A 9 10.54 0.13 4.20
C ILE A 9 10.19 0.68 5.60
N LEU A 10 9.51 1.82 5.68
CA LEU A 10 9.09 2.41 6.95
C LEU A 10 8.09 1.51 7.69
N VAL A 11 7.12 0.92 6.97
CA VAL A 11 6.18 -0.04 7.57
C VAL A 11 6.90 -1.29 8.07
N GLY A 12 7.86 -1.83 7.31
CA GLY A 12 8.65 -2.97 7.74
C GLY A 12 9.43 -2.70 9.04
N LEU A 13 10.03 -1.52 9.14
CA LEU A 13 10.74 -1.07 10.35
C LEU A 13 9.78 -0.87 11.53
N LEU A 14 8.66 -0.17 11.33
CA LEU A 14 7.65 0.05 12.37
C LEU A 14 6.98 -1.23 12.85
N ALA A 15 6.73 -2.19 11.95
CA ALA A 15 6.18 -3.51 12.31
C ALA A 15 7.15 -4.34 13.17
N HIS A 16 8.46 -4.15 13.00
CA HIS A 16 9.48 -4.80 13.83
C HIS A 16 9.54 -4.20 15.24
N HIS A 17 9.35 -2.89 15.37
CA HIS A 17 9.35 -2.19 16.67
C HIS A 17 8.00 -2.24 17.41
N LEU A 18 6.87 -2.39 16.70
CA LEU A 18 5.51 -2.43 17.26
C LEU A 18 4.75 -3.73 16.89
N PRO A 19 5.25 -4.93 17.26
CA PRO A 19 4.70 -6.21 16.80
C PRO A 19 3.25 -6.48 17.25
N ALA A 20 2.79 -5.81 18.32
CA ALA A 20 1.43 -5.91 18.85
C ALA A 20 0.44 -4.91 18.22
N SER A 21 0.90 -3.90 17.47
CA SER A 21 0.03 -2.87 16.92
C SER A 21 -0.79 -3.41 15.74
N MET A 22 -2.10 -3.57 15.94
CA MET A 22 -3.04 -3.95 14.87
C MET A 22 -2.98 -2.94 13.71
N TRP A 23 -2.79 -1.65 14.00
CA TRP A 23 -2.70 -0.60 12.99
C TRP A 23 -1.46 -0.74 12.09
N ALA A 24 -0.32 -1.15 12.65
CA ALA A 24 0.90 -1.41 11.88
C ALA A 24 0.72 -2.61 10.93
N LYS A 25 0.05 -3.68 11.40
CA LYS A 25 -0.27 -4.85 10.57
C LYS A 25 -1.23 -4.50 9.43
N THR A 26 -2.30 -3.77 9.74
CA THR A 26 -3.28 -3.32 8.74
C THR A 26 -2.64 -2.39 7.70
N SER A 27 -1.73 -1.51 8.13
CA SER A 27 -0.96 -0.65 7.21
C SER A 27 -0.14 -1.46 6.21
N GLY A 28 0.62 -2.45 6.69
CA GLY A 28 1.42 -3.32 5.82
C GLY A 28 0.57 -4.11 4.82
N ALA A 29 -0.54 -4.69 5.27
CA ALA A 29 -1.47 -5.40 4.39
C ALA A 29 -2.04 -4.49 3.29
N LEU A 30 -2.46 -3.28 3.65
CA LEU A 30 -3.00 -2.29 2.71
C LEU A 30 -1.96 -1.82 1.70
N MET A 31 -0.71 -1.59 2.13
CA MET A 31 0.36 -1.21 1.23
C MET A 31 0.75 -2.32 0.24
N ILE A 32 0.81 -3.57 0.70
CA ILE A 32 1.09 -4.72 -0.19
C ILE A 32 -0.05 -4.92 -1.19
N ALA A 33 -1.30 -4.88 -0.71
CA ALA A 33 -2.47 -4.97 -1.59
C ALA A 33 -2.50 -3.82 -2.61
N GLY A 34 -2.25 -2.59 -2.17
CA GLY A 34 -2.14 -1.42 -3.01
C GLY A 34 -1.07 -1.57 -4.09
N LEU A 35 0.12 -2.09 -3.75
CA LEU A 35 1.21 -2.34 -4.68
C LEU A 35 0.83 -3.34 -5.76
N VAL A 36 0.26 -4.49 -5.37
CA VAL A 36 -0.14 -5.55 -6.29
C VAL A 36 -1.23 -5.05 -7.23
N VAL A 37 -2.28 -4.43 -6.70
CA VAL A 37 -3.43 -3.95 -7.50
C VAL A 37 -3.00 -2.83 -8.44
N PHE A 38 -2.27 -1.82 -7.94
CA PHE A 38 -1.85 -0.66 -8.74
C PHE A 38 -0.85 -1.04 -9.83
N SER A 39 0.20 -1.80 -9.47
CA SER A 39 1.25 -2.17 -10.43
C SER A 39 0.78 -3.25 -11.38
N GLY A 40 0.00 -4.22 -10.87
CA GLY A 40 -0.60 -5.29 -11.65
C GLY A 40 -1.58 -4.75 -12.70
N SER A 41 -2.45 -3.79 -12.34
CA SER A 41 -3.38 -3.19 -13.30
C SER A 41 -2.66 -2.44 -14.42
N LEU A 42 -1.59 -1.68 -14.10
CA LEU A 42 -0.80 -0.96 -15.09
C LEU A 42 -0.01 -1.91 -16.00
N TYR A 43 0.58 -2.97 -15.45
CA TYR A 43 1.30 -3.96 -16.26
C TYR A 43 0.33 -4.70 -17.19
N ALA A 44 -0.81 -5.14 -16.68
CA ALA A 44 -1.86 -5.76 -17.48
C ALA A 44 -2.39 -4.80 -18.56
N LEU A 45 -2.62 -3.52 -18.23
CA LEU A 45 -3.00 -2.50 -19.21
C LEU A 45 -1.94 -2.32 -20.30
N SER A 46 -0.64 -2.30 -19.95
CA SER A 46 0.44 -2.15 -20.92
C SER A 46 0.60 -3.35 -21.85
N LEU A 47 0.33 -4.56 -21.36
CA LEU A 47 0.47 -5.78 -22.16
C LEU A 47 -0.76 -6.09 -23.00
N THR A 48 -1.96 -5.83 -22.47
CA THR A 48 -3.23 -6.21 -23.12
C THR A 48 -3.92 -5.07 -23.84
N GLY A 49 -3.58 -3.81 -23.52
CA GLY A 49 -4.26 -2.63 -24.06
C GLY A 49 -5.69 -2.44 -23.54
N LEU A 50 -6.16 -3.27 -22.60
CA LEU A 50 -7.53 -3.21 -22.06
C LEU A 50 -7.73 -1.96 -21.19
N ARG A 51 -8.24 -0.89 -21.80
CA ARG A 51 -8.49 0.41 -21.15
C ARG A 51 -9.33 0.33 -19.87
N GLY A 52 -10.22 -0.66 -19.75
CA GLY A 52 -11.01 -0.90 -18.53
C GLY A 52 -10.17 -1.21 -17.28
N LEU A 53 -8.97 -1.76 -17.45
CA LEU A 53 -8.03 -2.02 -16.34
C LEU A 53 -7.52 -0.73 -15.70
N GLY A 54 -7.56 0.40 -16.44
CA GLY A 54 -7.25 1.71 -15.89
C GLY A 54 -8.18 2.13 -14.75
N ALA A 55 -9.42 1.64 -14.73
CA ALA A 55 -10.37 1.91 -13.65
C ALA A 55 -10.09 1.12 -12.36
N ILE A 56 -9.22 0.10 -12.42
CA ILE A 56 -8.79 -0.70 -11.26
C ILE A 56 -7.63 -0.01 -10.53
N THR A 57 -6.79 0.73 -11.26
CA THR A 57 -5.62 1.45 -10.72
C THR A 57 -5.95 2.37 -9.53
N PRO A 58 -7.04 3.17 -9.53
CA PRO A 58 -7.42 3.99 -8.39
C PRO A 58 -7.68 3.21 -7.10
N LEU A 59 -8.11 1.95 -7.18
CA LEU A 59 -8.34 1.11 -6.00
C LEU A 59 -7.02 0.79 -5.28
N GLY A 60 -5.95 0.54 -6.04
CA GLY A 60 -4.61 0.38 -5.49
C GLY A 60 -4.09 1.67 -4.84
N GLY A 61 -4.40 2.83 -5.45
CA GLY A 61 -4.11 4.15 -4.88
C GLY A 61 -4.85 4.40 -3.55
N LEU A 62 -6.14 4.04 -3.48
CA LEU A 62 -6.93 4.14 -2.25
C LEU A 62 -6.37 3.25 -1.14
N ALA A 63 -5.99 2.01 -1.47
CA ALA A 63 -5.35 1.11 -0.52
C ALA A 63 -4.04 1.71 0.03
N PHE A 64 -3.24 2.38 -0.81
CA PHE A 64 -2.06 3.11 -0.33
C PHE A 64 -2.40 4.26 0.62
N ILE A 65 -3.42 5.07 0.32
CA ILE A 65 -3.85 6.18 1.20
C ILE A 65 -4.27 5.63 2.56
N LEU A 66 -5.11 4.58 2.58
CA LEU A 66 -5.55 3.95 3.83
C LEU A 66 -4.39 3.30 4.58
N GLY A 67 -3.43 2.70 3.87
CA GLY A 67 -2.21 2.14 4.45
C GLY A 67 -1.36 3.19 5.16
N TRP A 68 -1.18 4.37 4.56
CA TRP A 68 -0.48 5.50 5.18
C TRP A 68 -1.22 6.06 6.41
N LEU A 69 -2.54 6.19 6.34
CA LEU A 69 -3.35 6.61 7.49
C LEU A 69 -3.25 5.62 8.66
N ALA A 70 -3.32 4.32 8.37
CA ALA A 70 -3.14 3.28 9.37
C ALA A 70 -1.73 3.31 9.98
N LEU A 71 -0.69 3.61 9.19
CA LEU A 71 0.67 3.77 9.69
C LEU A 71 0.80 4.96 10.64
N ALA A 72 0.24 6.12 10.26
CA ALA A 72 0.24 7.31 11.09
C ALA A 72 -0.49 7.07 12.42
N LEU A 73 -1.63 6.36 12.38
CA LEU A 73 -2.37 5.94 13.58
C LEU A 73 -1.56 4.98 14.45
N ALA A 74 -0.83 4.03 13.84
CA ALA A 74 0.04 3.12 14.58
C ALA A 74 1.16 3.86 15.30
N ALA A 75 1.78 4.86 14.65
CA ALA A 75 2.84 5.68 15.23
C ALA A 75 2.34 6.67 16.29
N TRP A 76 1.08 7.12 16.20
CA TRP A 76 0.50 8.02 17.20
C TRP A 76 -0.02 7.29 18.45
N ARG A 77 -0.42 6.02 18.31
CA ARG A 77 -1.00 5.21 19.40
C ARG A 77 -0.03 4.20 20.02
N GLY A 78 1.11 3.96 19.38
CA GLY A 78 2.21 3.13 19.89
C GLY A 78 3.23 3.98 20.63
#